data_AF-A0A1J7ILE6-F1
#
_entry.id   AF-A0A1J7ILE6-F1
#
_cell.length_a   1.000
_cell.length_b   1.000
_cell.length_c   1.000
_cell.angle_alpha   90.00
_cell.angle_beta   90.00
_cell.angle_gamma   90.00
#
_symmetry.space_group_name_H-M   'P 1'
#
loop_
_entity.id
_entity.type
_entity.pdbx_description
1 polymer ?
#
loop_
_entity_poly.entity_id
_entity_poly.type
_entity_poly.pdbx_seq_one_letter_code
_entity_poly.pdbx_strand_id
1 'polypeptide(L)'
;MENIDTPPSPKAETLKRWRVLNREYEIRPDHQQFSRRLNRITSEPISDWLPVATSDLDPSSPSPATEPKKLHLIRQDQAEGEPRHWSLFVVSGEDKSSKGHVWQVTGDALCMHYNNLSDTAQFAAEGFNSNYELNSNLSEAQERMVEEAVKDELPPAADDERSIKENCQGWTIRVLRRLQGQGVVAERTADWIERDLLEPLRERG
;
A
#
# COMPACT_ATOMS: atom_id res chain seq x y z
N MET A 1 19.51 56.08 -33.19
CA MET A 1 19.89 55.24 -32.04
C MET A 1 18.61 54.93 -31.30
N GLU A 2 17.86 53.94 -31.78
CA GLU A 2 16.60 53.53 -31.17
C GLU A 2 16.87 52.33 -30.25
N ASN A 3 16.61 52.54 -28.97
CA ASN A 3 16.61 51.51 -27.95
C ASN A 3 15.46 50.55 -28.23
N ILE A 4 15.79 49.31 -28.57
CA ILE A 4 14.81 48.24 -28.75
C ILE A 4 14.46 47.73 -27.35
N ASP A 5 13.38 48.28 -26.81
CA ASP A 5 12.71 47.82 -25.60
C ASP A 5 12.26 46.37 -25.82
N THR A 6 12.93 45.43 -25.16
CA THR A 6 12.60 44.01 -25.27
C THR A 6 11.43 43.74 -24.33
N PRO A 7 10.27 43.26 -24.83
CA PRO A 7 9.12 43.01 -23.98
C PRO A 7 9.45 41.94 -22.92
N PRO A 8 8.94 42.07 -21.68
CA PRO A 8 9.13 41.06 -20.65
C PRO A 8 8.56 39.72 -21.15
N SER A 9 9.39 38.68 -21.12
CA SER A 9 8.99 37.31 -21.46
C SER A 9 7.68 36.97 -20.74
N PRO A 10 6.67 36.39 -21.43
CA PRO A 10 5.43 36.00 -20.81
C PRO A 10 5.76 35.03 -19.68
N LYS A 11 5.30 35.35 -18.45
CA LYS A 11 5.36 34.43 -17.32
C LYS A 11 4.58 33.20 -17.75
N ALA A 12 5.27 32.12 -18.10
CA ALA A 12 4.64 30.90 -18.56
C ALA A 12 3.62 30.46 -17.51
N GLU A 13 2.34 30.47 -17.87
CA GLU A 13 1.29 29.89 -17.04
C GLU A 13 1.71 28.46 -16.72
N THR A 14 1.53 28.03 -15.48
CA THR A 14 2.00 26.72 -15.03
C THR A 14 0.79 25.84 -14.80
N LEU A 15 0.75 24.69 -15.48
CA LEU A 15 -0.33 23.73 -15.39
C LEU A 15 -0.26 22.96 -14.07
N LYS A 16 0.94 22.61 -13.63
CA LYS A 16 1.19 21.95 -12.34
C LYS A 16 2.59 22.24 -11.84
N ARG A 17 2.74 22.60 -10.56
CA ARG A 17 4.04 22.62 -9.86
C ARG A 17 4.03 21.62 -8.71
N TRP A 18 5.14 20.93 -8.52
CA TRP A 18 5.36 20.09 -7.36
C TRP A 18 6.83 20.13 -6.96
N ARG A 19 7.12 19.69 -5.73
CA ARG A 19 8.47 19.66 -5.18
C ARG A 19 8.79 18.23 -4.75
N VAL A 20 10.02 17.80 -5.00
CA VAL A 20 10.59 16.56 -4.47
C VAL A 20 11.96 16.89 -3.89
N LEU A 21 12.11 16.76 -2.57
CA LEU A 21 13.35 17.08 -1.86
C LEU A 21 13.87 18.49 -2.19
N ASN A 22 15.07 18.57 -2.78
CA ASN A 22 15.76 19.80 -3.18
C ASN A 22 15.53 20.15 -4.67
N ARG A 23 14.42 19.69 -5.26
CA ARG A 23 14.03 20.00 -6.64
C ARG A 23 12.59 20.45 -6.73
N GLU A 24 12.37 21.45 -7.56
CA GLU A 24 11.04 21.90 -7.95
C GLU A 24 10.82 21.55 -9.42
N TYR A 25 9.59 21.15 -9.73
CA TYR A 25 9.16 20.73 -11.05
C TYR A 25 7.98 21.58 -11.48
N GLU A 26 7.91 21.90 -12.76
CA GLU A 26 6.75 22.52 -13.38
C GLU A 26 6.40 21.87 -14.71
N ILE A 27 5.11 21.69 -14.95
CA ILE A 27 4.56 21.36 -16.27
C ILE A 27 3.92 22.63 -16.82
N ARG A 28 4.34 23.03 -18.01
CA ARG A 28 3.76 24.16 -18.74
C ARG A 28 2.62 23.70 -19.67
N PRO A 29 1.77 24.61 -20.18
CA PRO A 29 0.63 24.29 -21.05
C PRO A 29 0.97 23.51 -22.32
N ASP A 30 2.23 23.57 -22.76
CA ASP A 30 2.77 22.77 -23.85
C ASP A 30 3.13 21.33 -23.45
N HIS A 31 2.76 20.92 -22.24
CA HIS A 31 3.13 19.67 -21.58
C HIS A 31 4.64 19.45 -21.44
N GLN A 32 5.47 20.49 -21.62
CA GLN A 32 6.90 20.39 -21.34
C GLN A 32 7.12 20.47 -19.83
N GLN A 33 7.96 19.55 -19.35
CA GLN A 33 8.37 19.50 -17.96
C GLN A 33 9.70 20.23 -17.79
N PHE A 34 9.77 21.10 -16.78
CA PHE A 34 10.98 21.77 -16.37
C PHE A 34 11.30 21.39 -14.93
N SER A 35 12.59 21.38 -14.59
CA SER A 35 13.04 21.23 -13.20
C SER A 35 14.05 22.30 -12.84
N ARG A 36 14.05 22.71 -11.57
CA ARG A 36 15.11 23.55 -10.98
C ARG A 36 15.54 22.99 -9.64
N ARG A 37 16.79 23.25 -9.26
CA ARG A 37 17.34 22.88 -7.95
C ARG A 37 17.02 23.96 -6.93
N LEU A 38 16.71 23.52 -5.73
CA LEU A 38 16.50 24.36 -4.55
C LEU A 38 17.62 24.12 -3.56
N ASN A 39 17.95 25.15 -2.79
CA ASN A 39 18.73 25.01 -1.58
C ASN A 39 17.94 24.15 -0.59
N ARG A 40 18.56 23.09 -0.06
CA ARG A 40 17.90 22.14 0.86
C ARG A 40 17.44 22.79 2.17
N ILE A 41 18.12 23.85 2.61
CA ILE A 41 17.86 24.53 3.88
C ILE A 41 16.94 25.72 3.67
N THR A 42 17.24 26.58 2.69
CA THR A 42 16.47 27.83 2.49
C THR A 42 15.28 27.67 1.55
N SER A 43 15.15 26.52 0.86
CA SER A 43 14.15 26.30 -0.19
C SER A 43 14.21 27.28 -1.38
N GLU A 44 15.26 28.10 -1.45
CA GLU A 44 15.44 29.08 -2.51
C GLU A 44 16.00 28.42 -3.78
N PRO A 45 15.62 28.90 -4.98
CA PRO A 45 16.20 28.41 -6.22
C PRO A 45 17.71 28.64 -6.28
N ILE A 46 18.47 27.58 -6.51
CA ILE A 46 19.91 27.63 -6.78
C ILE A 46 20.24 27.34 -8.25
N SER A 47 19.22 27.04 -9.06
CA SER A 47 19.35 26.95 -10.51
C SER A 47 18.14 27.55 -11.21
N ASP A 48 18.33 27.89 -12.48
CA ASP A 48 17.24 28.20 -13.40
C ASP A 48 16.44 26.93 -13.74
N TRP A 49 15.27 27.15 -14.33
CA TRP A 49 14.42 26.10 -14.88
C TRP A 49 15.06 25.50 -16.13
N LEU A 50 15.40 24.22 -16.08
CA LEU A 50 15.95 23.48 -17.21
C LEU A 50 14.90 22.51 -17.76
N PRO A 51 14.77 22.37 -19.09
CA PRO A 51 13.88 21.39 -19.69
C PRO A 51 14.33 19.98 -19.28
N VAL A 52 13.38 19.17 -18.84
CA VAL A 52 13.61 17.73 -18.64
C VAL A 52 13.55 17.10 -20.03
N ALA A 53 14.70 16.68 -20.57
CA ALA A 53 14.74 16.04 -21.87
C ALA A 53 13.86 14.77 -21.83
N THR A 54 12.91 14.67 -22.75
CA THR A 54 11.99 13.52 -22.87
C THR A 54 12.71 12.20 -23.16
N SER A 55 13.98 12.26 -23.54
CA SER A 55 14.86 11.10 -23.77
C SER A 55 15.66 10.67 -22.53
N ASP A 56 15.65 11.46 -21.45
CA ASP A 56 16.20 11.12 -20.14
C ASP A 56 15.09 10.59 -19.21
N LEU A 57 14.14 9.83 -19.78
CA LEU A 57 13.38 8.84 -19.02
C LEU A 57 14.34 7.74 -18.58
N ASP A 58 15.25 8.11 -17.68
CA ASP A 58 15.85 7.19 -16.75
C ASP A 58 14.69 6.57 -15.96
N PRO A 59 14.43 5.25 -16.06
CA PRO A 59 13.43 4.58 -15.23
C PRO A 59 13.73 4.72 -13.72
N SER A 60 14.87 5.32 -13.36
CA SER A 60 15.30 5.66 -12.00
C SER A 60 14.95 7.09 -11.54
N SER A 61 14.32 7.94 -12.37
CA SER A 61 13.84 9.26 -11.93
C SER A 61 12.58 9.10 -11.08
N PRO A 62 12.58 9.49 -9.78
CA PRO A 62 11.43 9.28 -8.91
C PRO A 62 10.26 10.16 -9.37
N SER A 63 9.21 9.50 -9.85
CA SER A 63 7.84 10.02 -9.84
C SER A 63 7.57 10.72 -8.49
N PRO A 64 6.72 11.77 -8.43
CA PRO A 64 6.41 12.45 -7.16
C PRO A 64 6.12 11.37 -6.13
N ALA A 65 6.99 11.25 -5.12
CA ALA A 65 7.12 10.05 -4.30
C ALA A 65 5.73 9.61 -3.84
N THR A 66 5.16 8.66 -4.60
CA THR A 66 3.95 7.99 -4.17
C THR A 66 4.44 7.25 -2.95
N GLU A 67 3.85 7.54 -1.79
CA GLU A 67 4.24 6.84 -0.57
C GLU A 67 4.26 5.35 -0.91
N PRO A 68 5.38 4.67 -0.59
CA PRO A 68 5.57 3.30 -1.02
C PRO A 68 4.36 2.49 -0.56
N LYS A 69 3.87 1.60 -1.42
CA LYS A 69 2.80 0.69 -1.02
C LYS A 69 3.31 -0.16 0.13
N LYS A 70 2.48 -0.33 1.14
CA LYS A 70 2.76 -1.15 2.31
C LYS A 70 1.76 -2.28 2.37
N LEU A 71 2.20 -3.45 2.82
CA LEU A 71 1.34 -4.58 3.13
C LEU A 71 1.18 -4.67 4.64
N HIS A 72 -0.06 -4.73 5.10
CA HIS A 72 -0.40 -4.87 6.51
C HIS A 72 -1.25 -6.12 6.76
N LEU A 73 -1.04 -6.76 7.92
CA LEU A 73 -2.06 -7.59 8.55
C LEU A 73 -2.97 -6.67 9.36
N ILE A 74 -4.28 -6.73 9.11
CA ILE A 74 -5.30 -6.01 9.89
C ILE A 74 -6.02 -7.02 10.77
N ARG A 75 -6.21 -6.65 12.04
CA ARG A 75 -7.03 -7.39 13.00
C ARG A 75 -8.24 -6.55 13.36
N GLN A 76 -9.42 -7.17 13.31
CA GLN A 76 -10.68 -6.54 13.69
C GLN A 76 -11.38 -7.36 14.78
N ASP A 77 -11.86 -6.68 15.81
CA ASP A 77 -12.72 -7.27 16.83
C ASP A 77 -14.03 -7.73 16.18
N GLN A 78 -14.47 -8.94 16.56
CA GLN A 78 -15.76 -9.49 16.18
C GLN A 78 -16.72 -9.46 17.38
N ALA A 79 -17.83 -10.20 17.31
CA ALA A 79 -18.73 -10.39 18.45
C ALA A 79 -17.96 -10.90 19.68
N GLU A 80 -18.50 -10.62 20.87
CA GLU A 80 -17.85 -11.01 22.12
C GLU A 80 -17.60 -12.52 22.18
N GLY A 81 -16.35 -12.90 22.45
CA GLY A 81 -15.91 -14.29 22.52
C GLY A 81 -15.56 -14.94 21.18
N GLU A 82 -15.66 -14.22 20.06
CA GLU A 82 -15.18 -14.68 18.76
C GLU A 82 -13.72 -14.25 18.53
N PRO A 83 -12.89 -15.10 17.88
CA PRO A 83 -11.53 -14.71 17.50
C PRO A 83 -11.56 -13.53 16.53
N ARG A 84 -10.51 -12.72 16.52
CA ARG A 84 -10.47 -11.54 15.66
C ARG A 84 -10.49 -11.92 14.19
N HIS A 85 -11.16 -11.10 13.40
CA HIS A 85 -11.08 -11.21 11.95
C HIS A 85 -9.72 -10.73 11.45
N TRP A 86 -9.10 -11.49 10.55
CA TRP A 86 -7.84 -11.13 9.92
C TRP A 86 -8.04 -10.85 8.43
N SER A 87 -7.41 -9.78 7.97
CA SER A 87 -7.35 -9.44 6.55
C SER A 87 -5.98 -8.88 6.17
N LEU A 88 -5.60 -9.04 4.91
CA LEU A 88 -4.41 -8.42 4.34
C LEU A 88 -4.82 -7.12 3.66
N PHE A 89 -4.08 -6.05 3.90
CA PHE A 89 -4.39 -4.72 3.37
C PHE A 89 -3.14 -4.13 2.71
N VAL A 90 -3.25 -3.77 1.42
CA VAL A 90 -2.24 -3.00 0.72
C VAL A 90 -2.70 -1.55 0.57
N VAL A 91 -1.83 -0.60 0.92
CA VAL A 91 -2.17 0.82 0.91
C VAL A 91 -0.94 1.69 0.68
N SER A 92 -1.13 2.83 0.02
CA SER A 92 -0.18 3.95 0.06
C SER A 92 -0.71 4.96 1.08
N GLY A 93 0.01 5.15 2.18
CA GLY A 93 -0.38 5.98 3.33
C GLY A 93 -0.73 5.17 4.58
N GLU A 94 -0.70 5.84 5.73
CA GLU A 94 -0.87 5.23 7.06
C GLU A 94 -1.99 5.86 7.89
N ASP A 95 -2.77 6.77 7.30
CA ASP A 95 -3.82 7.47 8.00
C ASP A 95 -5.20 6.83 7.80
N LYS A 96 -6.16 7.24 8.63
CA LYS A 96 -7.54 6.73 8.58
C LYS A 96 -8.27 7.05 7.27
N SER A 97 -7.78 8.00 6.48
CA SER A 97 -8.33 8.31 5.15
C SER A 97 -7.67 7.51 4.02
N SER A 98 -6.58 6.81 4.31
CA SER A 98 -5.80 6.06 3.33
C SER A 98 -6.61 4.88 2.83
N LYS A 99 -6.84 4.85 1.53
CA LYS A 99 -7.64 3.84 0.86
C LYS A 99 -6.75 2.87 0.11
N GLY A 100 -7.08 1.60 0.21
CA GLY A 100 -6.28 0.54 -0.36
C GLY A 100 -7.12 -0.65 -0.80
N HIS A 101 -6.43 -1.77 -0.98
CA HIS A 101 -7.02 -3.03 -1.38
C HIS A 101 -6.93 -4.04 -0.23
N VAL A 102 -8.04 -4.69 0.08
CA VAL A 102 -8.18 -5.64 1.18
C VAL A 102 -8.46 -7.03 0.62
N TRP A 103 -7.73 -8.03 1.10
CA TRP A 103 -7.98 -9.45 0.86
C TRP A 103 -8.36 -10.15 2.16
N GLN A 104 -9.44 -10.89 2.14
CA GLN A 104 -9.97 -11.53 3.34
C GLN A 104 -10.79 -12.78 3.00
N VAL A 105 -11.04 -13.60 4.01
CA VAL A 105 -12.07 -14.64 3.96
C VAL A 105 -13.11 -14.35 5.02
N THR A 106 -14.38 -14.31 4.64
CA THR A 106 -15.51 -13.98 5.51
C THR A 106 -16.51 -15.11 5.53
N GLY A 107 -17.42 -15.12 6.50
CA GLY A 107 -18.37 -16.21 6.71
C GLY A 107 -18.16 -16.89 8.05
N ASP A 108 -18.90 -17.96 8.29
CA ASP A 108 -18.71 -18.81 9.46
C ASP A 108 -17.66 -19.89 9.18
N ALA A 109 -17.20 -20.57 10.22
CA ALA A 109 -16.18 -21.60 10.11
C ALA A 109 -16.63 -22.88 9.37
N LEU A 110 -17.93 -23.02 9.05
CA LEU A 110 -18.44 -24.10 8.20
C LEU A 110 -18.30 -23.75 6.72
N CYS A 111 -18.49 -22.48 6.38
CA CYS A 111 -18.48 -22.00 5.01
C CYS A 111 -17.89 -20.58 4.93
N MET A 112 -16.57 -20.48 4.87
CA MET A 112 -15.88 -19.22 4.56
C MET A 112 -15.76 -19.03 3.04
N HIS A 113 -15.81 -17.78 2.61
CA HIS A 113 -15.63 -17.38 1.22
C HIS A 113 -14.56 -16.29 1.12
N TYR A 114 -13.71 -16.43 0.11
CA TYR A 114 -12.77 -15.39 -0.25
C TYR A 114 -13.51 -14.16 -0.75
N ASN A 115 -13.05 -12.99 -0.30
CA ASN A 115 -13.56 -11.69 -0.69
C ASN A 115 -12.39 -10.72 -0.85
N ASN A 116 -12.53 -9.80 -1.80
CA ASN A 116 -11.60 -8.68 -1.96
C ASN A 116 -12.37 -7.37 -2.08
N LEU A 117 -11.80 -6.31 -1.52
CA LEU A 117 -12.39 -4.98 -1.54
C LEU A 117 -11.33 -4.00 -2.04
N SER A 118 -11.74 -3.11 -2.95
CA SER A 118 -10.88 -2.01 -3.44
C SER A 118 -11.37 -0.67 -2.89
N ASP A 119 -10.51 0.34 -2.90
CA ASP A 119 -10.82 1.71 -2.45
C ASP A 119 -11.36 1.77 -1.01
N THR A 120 -10.84 0.92 -0.11
CA THR A 120 -11.34 0.77 1.26
C THR A 120 -10.41 1.42 2.27
N ALA A 121 -10.97 2.21 3.19
CA ALA A 121 -10.25 2.86 4.28
C ALA A 121 -10.18 1.93 5.52
N GLN A 122 -9.36 0.88 5.41
CA GLN A 122 -9.38 -0.22 6.38
C GLN A 122 -8.93 0.19 7.80
N PHE A 123 -8.10 1.23 7.94
CA PHE A 123 -7.71 1.80 9.24
C PHE A 123 -8.85 2.55 9.95
N ALA A 124 -9.93 2.88 9.24
CA ALA A 124 -11.14 3.50 9.78
C ALA A 124 -12.33 2.53 9.88
N ALA A 125 -12.13 1.25 9.54
CA ALA A 125 -13.20 0.26 9.56
C ALA A 125 -13.72 0.02 10.98
N GLU A 126 -15.00 -0.33 11.07
CA GLU A 126 -15.60 -0.77 12.33
C GLU A 126 -14.87 -2.02 12.86
N GLY A 127 -14.74 -2.09 14.18
CA GLY A 127 -14.00 -3.15 14.84
C GLY A 127 -12.48 -3.10 14.62
N PHE A 128 -11.91 -2.11 13.93
CA PHE A 128 -10.45 -2.00 13.80
C PHE A 128 -9.77 -2.05 15.18
N ASN A 129 -8.91 -3.05 15.36
CA ASN A 129 -8.22 -3.29 16.62
C ASN A 129 -6.73 -2.93 16.52
N SER A 130 -6.04 -3.54 15.56
CA SER A 130 -4.59 -3.36 15.37
C SER A 130 -4.17 -3.66 13.93
N ASN A 131 -2.99 -3.17 13.55
CA ASN A 131 -2.34 -3.54 12.31
C ASN A 131 -0.86 -3.89 12.55
N TYR A 132 -0.31 -4.73 11.68
CA TYR A 132 1.11 -5.06 11.65
C TYR A 132 1.62 -4.86 10.23
N GLU A 133 2.61 -3.99 10.05
CA GLU A 133 3.29 -3.82 8.77
C GLU A 133 4.11 -5.08 8.46
N LEU A 134 3.80 -5.72 7.34
CA LEU A 134 4.43 -6.95 6.86
C LEU A 134 5.50 -6.67 5.79
N ASN A 135 5.31 -5.58 5.04
CA ASN A 135 6.26 -5.07 4.06
C ASN A 135 6.06 -3.56 3.91
N SER A 136 7.12 -2.77 4.10
CA SER A 136 7.11 -1.30 4.07
C SER A 136 7.33 -0.68 2.69
N ASN A 137 7.73 -1.49 1.70
CA ASN A 137 8.06 -1.06 0.35
C ASN A 137 7.68 -2.16 -0.66
N LEU A 138 6.38 -2.43 -0.75
CA LEU A 138 5.80 -3.42 -1.62
C LEU A 138 5.90 -2.95 -3.08
N SER A 139 6.70 -3.66 -3.88
CA SER A 139 6.75 -3.43 -5.32
C SER A 139 5.47 -3.95 -6.02
N GLU A 140 5.19 -3.46 -7.23
CA GLU A 140 4.08 -3.97 -8.05
C GLU A 140 4.20 -5.48 -8.34
N ALA A 141 5.43 -5.99 -8.48
CA ALA A 141 5.66 -7.42 -8.68
C ALA A 141 5.29 -8.23 -7.44
N GLN A 142 5.65 -7.74 -6.25
CA GLN A 142 5.29 -8.37 -4.99
C GLN A 142 3.78 -8.26 -4.72
N GLU A 143 3.13 -7.15 -5.06
CA GLU A 143 1.68 -7.01 -4.97
C GLU A 143 0.94 -8.04 -5.84
N ARG A 144 1.43 -8.30 -7.06
CA ARG A 144 0.90 -9.41 -7.89
C ARG A 144 1.11 -10.77 -7.24
N MET A 145 2.24 -11.00 -6.58
CA MET A 145 2.48 -12.24 -5.83
C MET A 145 1.50 -12.37 -4.65
N VAL A 146 1.14 -11.26 -3.99
CA VAL A 146 0.09 -11.25 -2.96
C VAL A 146 -1.25 -11.66 -3.56
N GLU A 147 -1.66 -11.01 -4.66
CA GLU A 147 -2.91 -11.30 -5.37
C GLU A 147 -3.01 -12.78 -5.82
N GLU A 148 -1.91 -13.36 -6.30
CA GLU A 148 -1.84 -14.77 -6.67
C GLU A 148 -1.94 -15.68 -5.43
N ALA A 149 -1.18 -15.37 -4.38
CA ALA A 149 -1.17 -16.18 -3.15
C ALA A 149 -2.55 -16.23 -2.49
N VAL A 150 -3.27 -15.12 -2.40
CA VAL A 150 -4.61 -15.08 -1.79
C VAL A 150 -5.67 -15.81 -2.62
N LYS A 151 -5.53 -15.83 -3.95
CA LYS A 151 -6.47 -16.53 -4.85
C LYS A 151 -6.26 -18.04 -4.87
N ASP A 152 -5.02 -18.48 -4.75
CA ASP A 152 -4.66 -19.90 -4.77
C ASP A 152 -5.01 -20.61 -3.45
N GLU A 153 -5.09 -19.87 -2.34
CA GLU A 153 -5.41 -20.43 -1.02
C GLU A 153 -6.92 -20.61 -0.83
N LEU A 154 -7.34 -21.87 -0.69
CA LEU A 154 -8.74 -22.22 -0.47
C LEU A 154 -9.24 -21.65 0.87
N PRO A 155 -10.41 -20.99 0.90
CA PRO A 155 -11.07 -20.61 2.14
C PRO A 155 -11.35 -21.83 3.03
N PRO A 156 -11.29 -21.66 4.35
CA PRO A 156 -11.71 -22.68 5.31
C PRO A 156 -13.15 -23.15 5.05
N ALA A 157 -13.34 -24.46 5.08
CA ALA A 157 -14.65 -25.09 5.04
C ALA A 157 -14.63 -26.37 5.88
N ALA A 158 -15.78 -26.69 6.45
CA ALA A 158 -15.97 -27.86 7.30
C ALA A 158 -17.36 -28.45 7.05
N ASP A 159 -17.44 -29.78 6.97
CA ASP A 159 -18.72 -30.48 6.73
C ASP A 159 -19.66 -30.37 7.94
N ASP A 160 -19.09 -30.28 9.14
CA ASP A 160 -19.79 -30.09 10.39
C ASP A 160 -18.92 -29.34 11.42
N GLU A 161 -19.54 -28.88 12.51
CA GLU A 161 -18.87 -28.07 13.53
C GLU A 161 -17.73 -28.80 14.23
N ARG A 162 -17.76 -30.14 14.30
CA ARG A 162 -16.71 -30.95 14.95
C ARG A 162 -15.48 -31.09 14.05
N SER A 163 -15.67 -30.90 12.76
CA SER A 163 -14.62 -30.97 11.74
C SER A 163 -13.92 -29.62 11.47
N ILE A 164 -14.32 -28.54 12.16
CA ILE A 164 -13.66 -27.23 12.06
C ILE A 164 -12.23 -27.33 12.57
N LYS A 165 -11.26 -27.13 11.66
CA LYS A 165 -9.82 -27.15 11.97
C LYS A 165 -9.19 -25.77 11.94
N GLU A 166 -9.85 -24.80 11.32
CA GLU A 166 -9.33 -23.46 11.13
C GLU A 166 -10.43 -22.45 10.81
N ASN A 167 -10.05 -21.17 10.75
CA ASN A 167 -10.89 -20.03 10.39
C ASN A 167 -10.07 -19.03 9.54
N CYS A 168 -10.54 -17.78 9.41
CA CYS A 168 -9.87 -16.76 8.61
C CYS A 168 -8.41 -16.51 8.99
N GLN A 169 -8.05 -16.66 10.27
CA GLN A 169 -6.67 -16.50 10.73
C GLN A 169 -5.76 -17.61 10.17
N GLY A 170 -6.24 -18.86 10.17
CA GLY A 170 -5.51 -20.00 9.60
C GLY A 170 -5.25 -19.83 8.09
N TRP A 171 -6.25 -19.36 7.35
CA TRP A 171 -6.09 -18.99 5.95
C TRP A 171 -5.02 -17.90 5.76
N THR A 172 -5.06 -16.84 6.56
CA THR A 172 -4.05 -15.77 6.50
C THR A 172 -2.65 -16.30 6.80
N ILE A 173 -2.48 -17.20 7.77
CA ILE A 173 -1.18 -17.84 8.05
C ILE A 173 -0.66 -18.62 6.84
N ARG A 174 -1.52 -19.39 6.15
CA ARG A 174 -1.10 -20.09 4.91
C ARG A 174 -0.61 -19.11 3.84
N VAL A 175 -1.36 -18.04 3.60
CA VAL A 175 -0.96 -16.99 2.66
C VAL A 175 0.39 -16.39 3.08
N LEU A 176 0.56 -16.03 4.35
CA LEU A 176 1.81 -15.45 4.85
C LEU A 176 3.01 -16.39 4.69
N ARG A 177 2.84 -17.70 4.92
CA ARG A 177 3.89 -18.69 4.68
C ARG A 177 4.30 -18.74 3.20
N ARG A 178 3.33 -18.67 2.29
CA ARG A 178 3.61 -18.61 0.85
C ARG A 178 4.35 -17.34 0.47
N LEU A 179 3.90 -16.19 0.98
CA LEU A 179 4.55 -14.90 0.75
C LEU A 179 5.97 -14.85 1.34
N GLN A 180 6.20 -15.52 2.46
CA GLN A 180 7.53 -15.65 3.05
C GLN A 180 8.46 -16.47 2.14
N GLY A 181 7.96 -17.58 1.59
CA GLY A 181 8.70 -18.38 0.61
C GLY A 181 9.03 -17.64 -0.69
N GLN A 182 8.23 -16.64 -1.06
CA GLN A 182 8.44 -15.77 -2.22
C GLN A 182 9.27 -14.51 -1.93
N GLY A 183 9.66 -14.28 -0.67
CA GLY A 183 10.41 -13.08 -0.26
C GLY A 183 9.58 -11.78 -0.29
N VAL A 184 8.25 -11.88 -0.22
CA VAL A 184 7.35 -10.72 -0.13
C VAL A 184 7.27 -10.21 1.30
N VAL A 185 7.28 -11.11 2.29
CA VAL A 185 7.36 -10.76 3.72
C VAL A 185 8.68 -11.27 4.31
N ALA A 186 9.14 -10.65 5.39
CA ALA A 186 10.40 -11.03 6.03
C ALA A 186 10.37 -12.48 6.53
N GLU A 187 11.55 -13.11 6.61
CA GLU A 187 11.68 -14.44 7.18
C GLU A 187 11.12 -14.47 8.61
N ARG A 188 10.48 -15.59 8.98
CA ARG A 188 9.81 -15.81 10.28
C ARG A 188 8.60 -14.94 10.55
N THR A 189 8.15 -14.12 9.58
CA THR A 189 6.94 -13.29 9.75
C THR A 189 5.72 -14.14 10.05
N ALA A 190 5.51 -15.20 9.27
CA ALA A 190 4.40 -16.12 9.53
C ALA A 190 4.54 -16.81 10.89
N ASP A 191 5.76 -17.24 11.24
CA ASP A 191 6.03 -18.01 12.47
C ASP A 191 5.71 -17.21 13.75
N TRP A 192 6.11 -15.93 13.81
CA TRP A 192 5.83 -15.11 14.98
C TRP A 192 4.37 -14.67 15.02
N ILE A 193 3.74 -14.38 13.88
CA ILE A 193 2.30 -14.05 13.83
C ILE A 193 1.47 -15.25 14.29
N GLU A 194 1.80 -16.46 13.83
CA GLU A 194 1.13 -17.69 14.25
C GLU A 194 1.34 -17.97 15.73
N ARG A 195 2.57 -17.80 16.25
CA ARG A 195 2.88 -18.07 17.66
C ARG A 195 2.22 -17.06 18.61
N ASP A 196 2.27 -15.77 18.27
CA ASP A 196 1.97 -14.69 19.22
C ASP A 196 0.58 -14.08 19.03
N LEU A 197 0.01 -14.15 17.82
CA LEU A 197 -1.24 -13.48 17.49
C LEU A 197 -2.40 -14.43 17.22
N LEU A 198 -2.13 -15.66 16.76
CA LEU A 198 -3.17 -16.63 16.43
C LEU A 198 -4.03 -16.92 17.66
N GLU A 199 -5.32 -16.68 17.53
CA GLU A 199 -6.29 -16.95 18.58
C GLU A 199 -6.84 -18.37 18.39
N PRO A 200 -7.03 -19.12 19.49
CA PRO A 200 -7.61 -20.45 19.40
C PRO A 200 -9.00 -20.36 18.79
N LEU A 201 -9.39 -21.42 18.07
CA LEU A 201 -10.79 -21.61 17.74
C LEU A 201 -11.59 -21.66 19.04
N ARG A 202 -12.77 -21.04 19.03
CA ARG A 202 -13.63 -21.01 20.20
C ARG A 202 -13.87 -22.44 20.71
N GLU A 203 -13.35 -22.74 21.90
CA GLU A 203 -13.71 -23.95 22.62
C GLU A 203 -15.17 -23.80 23.05
N ARG A 204 -16.04 -24.64 22.49
CA ARG A 204 -17.43 -24.69 22.96
C ARG A 204 -17.47 -25.61 24.18
N GLY A 205 -17.85 -25.03 25.32
CA GLY A 205 -18.25 -25.78 26.52
C GLY A 205 -19.54 -26.56 26.33
#